data_AF-A0A1H8L6E2-F1
#
_entry.id   AF-A0A1H8L6E2-F1
#
_cell.length_a   1.000
_cell.length_b   1.000
_cell.length_c   1.000
_cell.angle_alpha   90.00
_cell.angle_beta   90.00
_cell.angle_gamma   90.00
#
_symmetry.space_group_name_H-M   'P 1'
#
loop_
_entity.id
_entity.type
_entity.pdbx_description
1 polymer ?
#
loop_
_entity_poly.entity_id
_entity_poly.type
_entity_poly.pdbx_seq_one_letter_code
_entity_poly.pdbx_strand_id
1 'polypeptide(L)'
;MLSDNARKLLRIMVAYRHHFGYMPPMWQLQRRSSRRPEQIRAALQELVDERYIKWQPGALPETVVILEAWEREETGPSRRRRRR
;
A
#
# COMPACT_ATOMS: atom_id res chain seq x y z
N MET A 1 8.89 0.35 -14.68
CA MET A 1 9.63 1.25 -13.76
C MET A 1 8.62 2.06 -12.97
N LEU A 2 8.54 1.89 -11.65
CA LEU A 2 7.50 2.49 -10.80
C LEU A 2 7.49 4.03 -10.81
N SER A 3 6.33 4.60 -11.08
CA SER A 3 5.99 6.01 -10.88
C SER A 3 6.10 6.38 -9.41
N ASP A 4 6.37 7.67 -9.12
CA ASP A 4 6.40 8.17 -7.74
C ASP A 4 5.07 7.92 -7.01
N ASN A 5 3.96 7.98 -7.74
CA ASN A 5 2.64 7.66 -7.22
C ASN A 5 2.51 6.22 -6.78
N ALA A 6 2.86 5.27 -7.64
CA ALA A 6 2.79 3.84 -7.32
C ALA A 6 3.74 3.49 -6.17
N ARG A 7 4.96 4.05 -6.16
CA ARG A 7 5.93 3.88 -5.07
C ARG A 7 5.39 4.39 -3.74
N LYS A 8 4.84 5.61 -3.71
CA LYS A 8 4.25 6.19 -2.49
C LYS A 8 3.06 5.36 -1.99
N LEU A 9 2.21 4.87 -2.90
CA LEU A 9 1.07 4.04 -2.55
C LEU A 9 1.50 2.72 -1.90
N LEU A 10 2.51 2.06 -2.49
CA LEU A 10 3.08 0.83 -1.97
C LEU A 10 3.64 1.03 -0.55
N ARG A 11 4.40 2.11 -0.31
CA ARG A 11 4.92 2.44 1.04
C ARG A 11 3.81 2.62 2.06
N ILE A 12 2.73 3.33 1.69
CA ILE A 12 1.57 3.50 2.56
C ILE A 12 0.94 2.15 2.89
N MET A 13 0.71 1.29 1.90
CA MET A 13 0.09 -0.02 2.09
C MET A 13 0.95 -0.94 2.97
N VAL A 14 2.26 -1.01 2.73
CA VAL A 14 3.20 -1.81 3.54
C VAL A 14 3.24 -1.29 4.98
N ALA A 15 3.44 0.01 5.19
CA ALA A 15 3.50 0.61 6.53
C ALA A 15 2.18 0.44 7.29
N TYR A 16 1.05 0.55 6.59
CA TYR A 16 -0.26 0.37 7.17
C TYR A 16 -0.50 -1.09 7.57
N ARG A 17 -0.24 -2.05 6.67
CA ARG A 17 -0.34 -3.48 6.97
C ARG A 17 0.57 -3.88 8.13
N HIS A 18 1.78 -3.35 8.18
CA HIS A 18 2.72 -3.60 9.29
C HIS A 18 2.20 -3.05 10.63
N HIS A 19 1.56 -1.88 10.64
CA HIS A 19 1.06 -1.27 11.88
C HIS A 19 -0.29 -1.82 12.35
N PHE A 20 -1.21 -2.11 11.42
CA PHE A 20 -2.60 -2.44 11.72
C PHE A 20 -2.97 -3.91 11.45
N GLY A 21 -2.17 -4.64 10.67
CA GLY A 21 -2.42 -6.05 10.32
C GLY A 21 -3.39 -6.26 9.15
N TYR A 22 -4.06 -5.22 8.67
CA TYR A 22 -4.97 -5.26 7.51
C TYR A 22 -4.59 -4.19 6.47
N MET A 23 -5.17 -4.28 5.28
CA MET A 23 -4.88 -3.38 4.17
C MET A 23 -5.71 -2.09 4.29
N PRO A 24 -5.18 -0.89 3.98
CA PRO A 24 -5.92 0.34 4.16
C PRO A 24 -7.11 0.44 3.18
N PRO A 25 -8.27 0.92 3.64
CA PRO A 25 -9.43 1.17 2.79
C PRO A 25 -9.21 2.36 1.85
N MET A 26 -10.05 2.45 0.82
CA MET A 26 -9.94 3.48 -0.24
C MET A 26 -9.90 4.91 0.31
N TRP A 27 -10.72 5.25 1.31
CA TRP A 27 -10.74 6.59 1.90
C TRP A 27 -9.42 6.94 2.62
N GLN A 28 -8.75 5.94 3.18
CA GLN A 28 -7.50 6.13 3.91
C GLN A 28 -6.30 6.25 2.96
N LEU A 29 -6.34 5.50 1.85
CA LEU A 29 -5.41 5.69 0.73
C LEU A 29 -5.54 7.08 0.13
N GLN A 30 -6.76 7.59 -0.08
CA GLN A 30 -7.00 8.97 -0.52
C GLN A 30 -6.41 9.98 0.45
N ARG A 31 -6.70 9.84 1.75
CA ARG A 31 -6.21 10.77 2.77
C ARG A 31 -4.68 10.78 2.88
N ARG A 32 -4.01 9.63 2.73
CA ARG A 32 -2.55 9.52 2.87
C ARG A 32 -1.79 9.83 1.59
N SER A 33 -2.36 9.53 0.43
CA SER A 33 -1.74 9.83 -0.87
C SER A 33 -2.06 11.24 -1.35
N SER A 34 -3.11 11.88 -0.81
CA SER A 34 -3.71 13.12 -1.30
C SER A 34 -4.08 13.03 -2.78
N ARG A 35 -4.47 11.84 -3.24
CA ARG A 35 -4.83 11.55 -4.64
C ARG A 35 -6.31 11.22 -4.77
N ARG A 36 -6.84 11.45 -5.98
CA ARG A 36 -8.20 11.06 -6.34
C ARG A 36 -8.32 9.53 -6.47
N PRO A 37 -9.52 8.94 -6.27
CA PRO A 37 -9.75 7.50 -6.43
C PRO A 37 -9.26 6.93 -7.76
N GLU A 38 -9.41 7.69 -8.86
CA GLU A 38 -8.97 7.30 -10.20
C GLU A 38 -7.45 7.14 -10.28
N GLN A 39 -6.71 8.08 -9.70
CA GLN A 39 -5.24 8.05 -9.65
C GLN A 39 -4.74 6.89 -8.77
N ILE A 40 -5.45 6.58 -7.69
CA ILE A 40 -5.14 5.43 -6.83
C ILE A 40 -5.35 4.13 -7.59
N ARG A 41 -6.46 3.99 -8.33
CA ARG A 41 -6.71 2.81 -9.17
C ARG A 41 -5.65 2.64 -10.25
N ALA A 42 -5.25 3.74 -10.92
CA ALA A 42 -4.17 3.70 -11.90
C ALA A 42 -2.84 3.26 -11.28
N ALA A 43 -2.50 3.77 -10.09
CA ALA A 43 -1.30 3.38 -9.37
C ALA A 43 -1.35 1.92 -8.87
N LEU A 44 -2.52 1.43 -8.44
CA LEU A 44 -2.72 0.02 -8.10
C LEU A 44 -2.54 -0.88 -9.32
N GLN A 45 -3.06 -0.47 -10.48
CA GLN A 45 -2.86 -1.19 -11.73
C GLN A 45 -1.38 -1.29 -12.08
N GLU A 46 -0.65 -0.18 -12.01
CA GLU A 46 0.80 -0.16 -12.23
C GLU A 46 1.55 -1.10 -11.29
N LEU A 47 1.15 -1.17 -10.01
CA LEU A 47 1.72 -2.11 -9.03
C LEU A 47 1.41 -3.57 -9.35
N VAL A 48 0.26 -3.85 -9.97
CA VAL A 48 -0.11 -5.20 -10.45
C VAL A 48 0.73 -5.57 -11.67
N ASP A 49 0.83 -4.66 -12.64
CA ASP A 49 1.57 -4.86 -13.88
C ASP A 49 3.06 -5.11 -13.61
N GLU A 50 3.63 -4.36 -12.67
CA GLU A 50 5.02 -4.52 -12.20
C GLU A 50 5.18 -5.63 -11.14
N ARG A 51 4.11 -6.39 -10.85
CA ARG A 51 4.07 -7.58 -9.97
C ARG A 51 4.41 -7.36 -8.49
N TYR A 52 4.29 -6.13 -7.99
CA TYR A 52 4.45 -5.81 -6.57
C TYR A 52 3.26 -6.27 -5.71
N ILE A 53 2.06 -6.23 -6.29
CA ILE A 53 0.82 -6.61 -5.61
C ILE A 53 -0.04 -7.51 -6.51
N LYS A 54 -0.91 -8.30 -5.89
CA LYS A 54 -2.08 -8.88 -6.54
C LYS A 54 -3.31 -8.10 -6.13
N TRP A 55 -3.99 -7.56 -7.13
CA TRP A 55 -5.26 -6.88 -6.95
C TRP A 55 -6.08 -7.08 -8.22
N GLN A 56 -7.37 -7.31 -8.06
CA GLN A 56 -8.27 -7.44 -9.20
C GLN A 56 -8.80 -6.06 -9.59
N PRO A 57 -8.74 -5.68 -10.87
CA PRO A 57 -9.32 -4.42 -11.34
C PRO A 57 -10.80 -4.34 -10.96
N GLY A 58 -11.17 -3.34 -10.17
CA GLY A 58 -12.55 -3.15 -9.69
C GLY A 58 -12.84 -3.71 -8.30
N ALA A 59 -11.93 -4.49 -7.71
CA ALA A 59 -12.04 -4.92 -6.32
C ALA A 59 -11.70 -3.78 -5.35
N LEU A 60 -12.13 -3.91 -4.10
CA LEU A 60 -11.79 -2.93 -3.07
C LEU A 60 -10.27 -2.95 -2.81
N PRO A 61 -9.63 -1.81 -2.50
CA PRO A 61 -8.19 -1.77 -2.15
C PRO A 61 -7.82 -2.63 -0.94
N GLU A 62 -8.82 -2.98 -0.13
CA GLU A 62 -8.67 -3.83 1.05
C GLU A 62 -8.34 -5.28 0.69
N THR A 63 -8.70 -5.71 -0.52
CA THR A 63 -8.41 -7.06 -1.02
C THR A 63 -7.02 -7.16 -1.68
N VAL A 64 -6.25 -6.07 -1.69
CA VAL A 64 -4.89 -6.06 -2.23
C VAL A 64 -4.03 -7.03 -1.42
N VAL A 65 -3.32 -7.91 -2.11
CA VAL A 65 -2.32 -8.80 -1.52
C VAL A 65 -0.93 -8.33 -1.97
N ILE A 66 -0.12 -7.86 -1.03
CA ILE A 66 1.26 -7.44 -1.33
C ILE A 66 2.11 -8.70 -1.58
N LEU A 67 2.75 -8.78 -2.75
CA LEU A 67 3.67 -9.86 -3.11
C LEU A 67 5.10 -9.52 -2.71
N GLU A 68 5.55 -8.30 -3.03
CA GLU A 68 6.89 -7.81 -2.69
C GLU A 68 6.79 -6.44 -2.01
N ALA A 69 7.32 -6.36 -0.78
CA ALA A 69 7.51 -5.11 -0.08
C ALA A 69 8.81 -4.47 -0.58
N TRP A 70 8.71 -3.37 -1.32
CA TRP A 70 9.84 -2.72 -2.00
C TRP A 70 10.90 -2.05 -1.08
N GLU A 71 10.95 -2.33 0.23
CA GLU A 71 12.06 -1.86 1.07
C GLU A 71 12.67 -3.05 1.84
N ARG A 72 13.89 -3.43 1.43
CA ARG A 72 14.84 -4.10 2.34
C ARG A 72 14.94 -3.21 3.58
N GLU A 73 14.81 -3.83 4.75
CA GLU A 73 14.71 -3.20 6.06
C GLU A 73 15.51 -1.89 6.19
N GLU A 74 14.82 -0.75 6.13
CA GLU A 74 15.24 0.39 6.94
C GLU A 74 14.64 0.15 8.32
N THR A 75 15.46 -0.46 9.17
CA THR A 75 15.29 -0.68 10.60
C THR A 75 14.93 0.62 11.31
N GLY A 76 13.64 0.98 11.32
CA GLY A 76 13.06 1.95 12.25
C GLY A 76 12.44 1.17 13.42
N PRO A 77 12.69 1.56 14.69
CA PRO A 77 12.40 0.70 15.83
C PRO A 77 10.91 0.38 15.85
N SER A 78 10.62 -0.91 15.74
CA SER A 78 9.35 -1.51 16.11
C SER A 78 8.96 -0.97 17.48
N ARG A 79 8.10 0.07 17.49
CA ARG A 79 7.34 0.45 18.67
C ARG A 79 6.35 -0.69 18.89
N ARG A 80 6.87 -1.76 19.50
CA ARG A 80 6.10 -2.78 20.19
C ARG A 80 5.06 -2.02 21.00
N ARG A 81 3.81 -2.04 20.54
CA ARG A 81 2.68 -1.72 21.41
C ARG A 81 2.66 -2.81 22.46
N ARG A 82 3.39 -2.58 23.56
CA ARG A 82 3.13 -3.20 24.85
C ARG A 82 1.69 -2.83 25.18
N ARG A 83 0.75 -3.72 24.89
CA ARG A 83 -0.50 -3.77 25.63
C ARG A 83 -0.14 -4.38 26.97
N ARG A 84 -0.08 -3.54 28.00
CA ARG A 84 -0.25 -3.93 29.39
C ARG A 84 -1.69 -3.62 29.76
#